data_AF-A0A2V8MRJ8-F1
#
_entry.id   AF-A0A2V8MRJ8-F1
#
_cell.length_a   1.000
_cell.length_b   1.000
_cell.length_c   1.000
_cell.angle_alpha   90.00
_cell.angle_beta   90.00
_cell.angle_gamma   90.00
#
_symmetry.space_group_name_H-M   'P 1'
#
loop_
_entity.id
_entity.type
_entity.pdbx_description
1 polymer ?
#
loop_
_entity_poly.entity_id
_entity_poly.type
_entity_poly.pdbx_seq_one_letter_code
_entity_poly.pdbx_strand_id
1 'polypeptide(L)'
;MKTSTRSGIRTAALCVGLIALFAGLGAYPSSALLQSQRNVPAPTGYIQGVVQSEKGPEAGVWVIAETKDLLTNFIKIVVTDDQGKFMVPDLPNANYKVWVRGYGLVDSTPITMKPDTKSITLRATTAKTPQEAAQVYPGNYWLSLMAPPDRSLFPGTGAQGNGIGAGMLTQNHWINQLKSGCNFCHQLGNKLTRNVDHVYKADTNVHTSTEAWERRLHGGVRGDSMYSTL
;
A
#
# COMPACT_ATOMS: atom_id res chain seq x y z
N MET A 1 -3.75 -20.28 87.61
CA MET A 1 -4.84 -20.40 86.63
C MET A 1 -4.27 -20.30 85.22
N LYS A 2 -4.89 -21.01 84.29
CA LYS A 2 -4.37 -21.42 82.98
C LYS A 2 -4.05 -20.27 82.00
N THR A 3 -3.06 -20.55 81.16
CA THR A 3 -2.63 -19.91 79.92
C THR A 3 -3.74 -19.63 78.90
N SER A 4 -3.62 -18.55 78.11
CA SER A 4 -3.87 -18.59 76.65
C SER A 4 -3.40 -17.29 75.96
N THR A 5 -2.27 -17.35 75.25
CA THR A 5 -1.88 -16.40 74.21
C THR A 5 -1.76 -17.16 72.90
N ARG A 6 -2.75 -17.00 72.02
CA ARG A 6 -2.67 -17.43 70.61
C ARG A 6 -3.38 -16.42 69.74
N SER A 7 -2.64 -15.74 68.87
CA SER A 7 -2.87 -15.76 67.41
C SER A 7 -2.09 -14.64 66.70
N GLY A 8 -0.77 -14.78 66.62
CA GLY A 8 0.09 -13.96 65.75
C GLY A 8 0.74 -14.73 64.59
N ILE A 9 0.44 -16.03 64.43
CA ILE A 9 1.20 -16.94 63.55
C ILE A 9 0.41 -17.31 62.26
N ARG A 10 -0.84 -16.87 62.10
CA ARG A 10 -1.66 -17.25 60.93
C ARG A 10 -1.56 -16.32 59.72
N THR A 11 -1.00 -15.12 59.87
CA THR A 11 -0.91 -14.13 58.78
C THR A 11 0.42 -14.18 58.01
N ALA A 12 1.48 -14.77 58.56
CA ALA A 12 2.79 -14.82 57.89
C ALA A 12 2.94 -15.97 56.87
N ALA A 13 2.11 -17.02 56.94
CA ALA A 13 2.23 -18.17 56.04
C ALA A 13 1.55 -17.97 54.67
N LEU A 14 0.66 -16.99 54.52
CA LEU A 14 -0.04 -16.72 53.26
C LEU A 14 0.75 -15.83 52.29
N CYS A 15 1.69 -15.02 52.76
CA CYS A 15 2.46 -14.10 51.90
C CYS A 15 3.70 -14.75 51.25
N VAL A 16 4.25 -15.83 51.82
CA VAL A 16 5.42 -16.53 51.23
C VAL A 16 5.00 -17.51 50.13
N GLY A 17 3.80 -18.09 50.22
CA GLY A 17 3.27 -19.00 49.19
C GLY A 17 2.93 -18.33 47.86
N LEU A 18 2.55 -17.05 47.86
CA LEU A 18 2.19 -16.31 46.65
C LEU A 18 3.41 -15.82 45.85
N ILE A 19 4.57 -15.60 46.48
CA ILE A 19 5.79 -15.19 45.76
C ILE A 19 6.46 -16.40 45.08
N ALA A 20 6.33 -17.62 45.66
CA ALA A 20 6.83 -18.84 45.03
C ALA A 20 6.00 -19.28 43.80
N LEU A 21 4.73 -18.88 43.69
CA LEU A 21 3.89 -19.20 42.53
C LEU A 21 4.15 -18.29 41.30
N PHE A 22 4.71 -17.09 41.48
CA PHE A 22 5.04 -16.19 40.37
C PHE A 22 6.46 -16.39 39.80
N ALA A 23 7.35 -17.06 40.52
CA ALA A 23 8.70 -17.39 40.03
C ALA A 23 8.74 -18.64 39.11
N GLY A 24 7.67 -19.44 39.05
CA GLY A 24 7.62 -20.70 38.29
C GLY A 24 7.08 -20.60 36.86
N LEU A 25 6.59 -19.44 36.41
CA LEU A 25 5.96 -19.25 35.10
C LEU A 25 6.86 -18.53 34.06
N GLY A 26 8.12 -18.23 34.42
CA GLY A 26 9.02 -17.37 33.64
C GLY A 26 10.03 -18.07 32.74
N ALA A 27 9.96 -19.40 32.56
CA ALA A 27 10.94 -20.15 31.75
C ALA A 27 10.25 -21.11 30.77
N TYR A 28 9.35 -20.58 29.94
CA TYR A 28 9.07 -21.25 28.67
C TYR A 28 10.21 -20.92 27.72
N PRO A 29 10.95 -21.90 27.18
CA PRO A 29 11.89 -21.63 26.11
C PRO A 29 11.07 -21.15 24.91
N SER A 30 11.12 -19.84 24.64
CA SER A 30 10.50 -19.19 23.47
C SER A 30 10.99 -19.76 22.13
N SER A 31 11.95 -20.69 22.13
CA SER A 31 12.39 -21.43 20.95
C SER A 31 11.37 -22.46 20.45
N ALA A 32 10.44 -22.95 21.28
CA ALA A 32 9.45 -23.94 20.85
C ALA A 32 8.33 -23.35 19.95
N LEU A 33 8.06 -22.04 20.05
CA LEU A 33 7.08 -21.36 19.19
C LEU A 33 7.69 -20.84 17.87
N LEU A 34 9.02 -20.73 17.79
CA LEU A 34 9.74 -20.37 16.56
C LEU A 34 10.06 -21.56 15.66
N GLN A 35 9.82 -22.79 16.14
CA GLN A 35 10.08 -24.02 15.40
C GLN A 35 8.80 -24.71 14.91
N SER A 36 7.74 -23.93 14.67
CA SER A 36 6.81 -24.27 13.59
C SER A 36 7.47 -23.91 12.25
N GLN A 37 8.59 -24.58 11.94
CA GLN A 37 8.94 -24.79 10.55
C GLN A 37 7.82 -25.64 9.98
N ARG A 38 6.80 -24.98 9.42
CA ARG A 38 5.96 -25.62 8.42
C ARG A 38 6.92 -26.36 7.51
N ASN A 39 6.71 -27.66 7.34
CA ASN A 39 7.44 -28.50 6.41
C ASN A 39 7.05 -28.07 4.99
N VAL A 40 7.35 -26.82 4.64
CA VAL A 40 7.14 -26.24 3.32
C VAL A 40 8.28 -26.80 2.48
N PRO A 41 7.98 -27.58 1.43
CA PRO A 41 9.00 -28.03 0.50
C PRO A 41 9.86 -26.84 0.07
N ALA A 42 11.18 -27.06 -0.06
CA ALA A 42 12.06 -26.02 -0.57
C ALA A 42 11.47 -25.53 -1.92
N PRO A 43 11.25 -24.21 -2.08
CA PRO A 43 10.69 -23.69 -3.31
C PRO A 43 11.59 -24.11 -4.47
N THR A 44 10.99 -24.58 -5.56
CA THR A 44 11.71 -24.90 -6.79
C THR A 44 11.49 -23.79 -7.81
N GLY A 45 12.57 -23.35 -8.47
CA GLY A 45 12.50 -22.23 -9.39
C GLY A 45 12.16 -20.94 -8.66
N TYR A 46 13.14 -20.34 -7.99
CA TYR A 46 12.94 -19.07 -7.30
C TYR A 46 14.04 -18.07 -7.66
N ILE A 47 13.77 -16.80 -7.39
CA ILE A 47 14.76 -15.73 -7.41
C ILE A 47 14.75 -15.12 -6.02
N GLN A 48 15.91 -15.04 -5.38
CA GLN A 48 16.05 -14.48 -4.04
C GLN A 48 17.12 -13.42 -3.99
N GLY A 49 17.03 -12.54 -3.01
CA GLY A 49 18.01 -11.49 -2.85
C GLY A 49 17.67 -10.48 -1.78
N VAL A 50 18.37 -9.36 -1.86
CA VAL A 50 18.12 -8.16 -1.08
C VAL A 50 17.90 -6.97 -2.00
N VAL A 51 16.98 -6.08 -1.62
CA VAL A 51 16.83 -4.77 -2.23
C VAL A 51 17.56 -3.74 -1.39
N GLN A 52 18.38 -2.92 -2.02
CA GLN A 52 19.18 -1.90 -1.34
C GLN A 52 19.23 -0.60 -2.15
N SER A 53 19.03 0.52 -1.47
CA SER A 53 19.29 1.86 -1.98
C SER A 53 20.53 2.49 -1.35
N GLU A 54 20.82 3.74 -1.72
CA GLU A 54 21.86 4.55 -1.07
C GLU A 54 21.62 4.75 0.43
N LYS A 55 20.38 4.56 0.91
CA LYS A 55 20.01 4.71 2.33
C LYS A 55 20.08 3.39 3.12
N GLY A 56 20.39 2.27 2.46
CA GLY A 56 20.42 0.95 3.07
C GLY A 56 19.36 0.00 2.49
N PRO A 57 19.03 -1.10 3.20
CA PRO A 57 18.01 -2.05 2.76
C PRO A 57 16.63 -1.41 2.65
N GLU A 58 15.88 -1.76 1.61
CA GLU A 58 14.54 -1.24 1.37
C GLU A 58 13.46 -2.24 1.81
N ALA A 59 12.78 -1.93 2.91
CA ALA A 59 11.68 -2.73 3.43
C ALA A 59 10.34 -2.36 2.79
N GLY A 60 9.44 -3.34 2.62
CA GLY A 60 8.08 -3.09 2.14
C GLY A 60 7.98 -2.71 0.65
N VAL A 61 9.04 -2.90 -0.14
CA VAL A 61 9.04 -2.61 -1.58
C VAL A 61 8.69 -3.84 -2.40
N TRP A 62 8.06 -3.62 -3.56
CA TRP A 62 7.67 -4.68 -4.47
C TRP A 62 8.86 -5.12 -5.31
N VAL A 63 9.17 -6.41 -5.29
CA VAL A 63 10.03 -7.06 -6.27
C VAL A 63 9.15 -7.77 -7.28
N ILE A 64 9.29 -7.37 -8.55
CA ILE A 64 8.43 -7.76 -9.64
C ILE A 64 9.26 -8.59 -10.61
N ALA A 65 8.84 -9.83 -10.84
CA ALA A 65 9.39 -10.70 -11.87
C ALA A 65 8.35 -10.88 -12.97
N GLU A 66 8.65 -10.43 -14.18
CA GLU A 66 7.76 -10.54 -15.34
C GLU A 66 8.44 -11.26 -16.51
N THR A 67 7.68 -12.07 -17.24
CA THR A 67 8.17 -12.75 -18.45
C THR A 67 7.08 -12.84 -19.52
N LYS A 68 7.53 -12.86 -20.78
CA LYS A 68 6.72 -13.13 -21.96
C LYS A 68 7.17 -14.41 -22.68
N ASP A 69 8.11 -15.16 -22.09
CA ASP A 69 8.68 -16.38 -22.70
C ASP A 69 7.74 -17.59 -22.54
N LEU A 70 6.66 -17.46 -21.79
CA LEU A 70 5.64 -18.48 -21.57
C LEU A 70 4.44 -18.26 -22.52
N LEU A 71 3.54 -19.26 -22.61
CA LEU A 71 2.33 -19.19 -23.46
C LEU A 71 1.40 -18.01 -23.11
N THR A 72 1.49 -17.49 -21.89
CA THR A 72 0.79 -16.28 -21.44
C THR A 72 1.77 -15.38 -20.69
N ASN A 73 1.50 -14.07 -20.66
CA ASN A 73 2.27 -13.14 -19.84
C ASN A 73 2.21 -13.58 -18.39
N PHE A 74 3.37 -13.72 -17.75
CA PHE A 74 3.47 -14.13 -16.36
C PHE A 74 4.14 -13.05 -15.54
N ILE A 75 3.50 -12.63 -14.46
CA ILE A 75 4.00 -11.63 -13.53
C ILE A 75 3.80 -12.17 -12.12
N LYS A 76 4.87 -12.23 -11.32
CA LYS A 76 4.80 -12.57 -9.89
C LYS A 76 5.50 -11.49 -9.09
N ILE A 77 4.85 -11.06 -8.01
CA ILE A 77 5.27 -9.92 -7.19
C ILE A 77 5.35 -10.40 -5.74
N VAL A 78 6.43 -10.02 -5.06
CA VAL A 78 6.58 -10.20 -3.62
C VAL A 78 6.97 -8.87 -2.98
N VAL A 79 6.86 -8.79 -1.66
CA VAL A 79 7.25 -7.61 -0.88
C VAL A 79 8.45 -7.97 -0.02
N THR A 80 9.42 -7.07 0.07
CA THR A 80 10.61 -7.27 0.91
C THR A 80 10.27 -7.23 2.41
N ASP A 81 11.03 -7.99 3.20
CA ASP A 81 10.98 -7.90 4.67
C ASP A 81 11.71 -6.66 5.22
N ASP A 82 11.77 -6.52 6.54
CA ASP A 82 12.42 -5.40 7.23
C ASP A 82 13.93 -5.27 6.93
N GLN A 83 14.56 -6.32 6.43
CA GLN A 83 15.97 -6.35 6.04
C GLN A 83 16.14 -6.21 4.52
N GLY A 84 15.07 -5.86 3.80
CA GLY A 84 15.06 -5.76 2.34
C GLY A 84 15.16 -7.10 1.62
N LYS A 85 15.05 -8.23 2.32
CA LYS A 85 15.16 -9.56 1.71
C LYS A 85 13.87 -9.92 0.99
N PHE A 86 14.01 -10.63 -0.11
CA PHE A 86 12.87 -11.16 -0.85
C PHE A 86 13.18 -12.55 -1.41
N MET A 87 12.11 -13.27 -1.70
CA MET A 87 12.15 -14.47 -2.53
C MET A 87 10.88 -14.54 -3.36
N VAL A 88 11.03 -14.64 -4.67
CA VAL A 88 9.93 -14.89 -5.62
C VAL A 88 9.91 -16.40 -5.90
N PRO A 89 8.95 -17.16 -5.34
CA PRO A 89 8.91 -18.62 -5.49
C PRO A 89 8.22 -19.08 -6.78
N ASP A 90 8.26 -20.38 -7.07
CA ASP A 90 7.47 -21.08 -8.11
C ASP A 90 7.47 -20.41 -9.49
N LEU A 91 8.66 -19.98 -9.92
CA LEU A 91 8.92 -19.43 -11.24
C LEU A 91 9.27 -20.57 -12.20
N PRO A 92 8.47 -20.80 -13.26
CA PRO A 92 8.86 -21.66 -14.37
C PRO A 92 10.23 -21.27 -14.95
N ASN A 93 10.96 -22.22 -15.53
CA ASN A 93 12.24 -21.95 -16.16
C ASN A 93 12.07 -21.09 -17.44
N ALA A 94 12.29 -19.79 -17.31
CA ALA A 94 12.16 -18.78 -18.35
C ALA A 94 13.08 -17.58 -18.03
N ASN A 95 13.28 -16.65 -18.96
CA ASN A 95 13.94 -15.38 -18.63
C ASN A 95 12.92 -14.40 -18.06
N TYR A 96 13.24 -13.82 -16.91
CA TYR A 96 12.43 -12.82 -16.23
C TYR A 96 13.14 -11.49 -16.25
N LYS A 97 12.39 -10.42 -16.51
CA LYS A 97 12.77 -9.09 -16.10
C LYS A 97 12.42 -8.93 -14.63
N VAL A 98 13.43 -8.68 -13.81
CA VAL A 98 13.29 -8.49 -12.36
C VAL A 98 13.61 -7.04 -12.03
N TRP A 99 12.68 -6.37 -11.35
CA TRP A 99 12.79 -4.96 -11.01
C TRP A 99 12.05 -4.63 -9.71
N VAL A 100 12.32 -3.44 -9.18
CA VAL A 100 11.83 -2.96 -7.89
C VAL A 100 10.94 -1.75 -8.10
N ARG A 101 9.84 -1.71 -7.36
CA ARG A 101 8.98 -0.55 -7.19
C ARG A 101 8.76 -0.29 -5.71
N GLY A 102 8.69 0.96 -5.28
CA GLY A 102 8.41 1.30 -3.89
C GLY A 102 7.96 2.75 -3.72
N TYR A 103 7.23 3.01 -2.65
CA TYR A 103 6.82 4.38 -2.29
C TYR A 103 8.04 5.21 -1.89
N GLY A 104 8.14 6.43 -2.44
CA GLY A 104 9.34 7.27 -2.27
C GLY A 104 10.52 6.87 -3.17
N LEU A 105 10.36 5.85 -4.01
CA LEU A 105 11.36 5.41 -5.00
C LEU A 105 10.90 5.73 -6.42
N VAL A 106 11.83 5.63 -7.37
CA VAL A 106 11.51 5.45 -8.79
C VAL A 106 11.66 3.98 -9.15
N ASP A 107 10.95 3.53 -10.18
CA ASP A 107 11.10 2.16 -10.69
C ASP A 107 12.57 1.89 -11.04
N SER A 108 13.11 0.76 -10.56
CA SER A 108 14.48 0.37 -10.88
C SER A 108 14.61 -0.07 -12.34
N THR A 109 15.80 0.05 -12.91
CA THR A 109 16.09 -0.59 -14.20
C THR A 109 15.94 -2.11 -14.07
N PRO A 110 15.16 -2.78 -14.94
CA PRO A 110 15.02 -4.22 -14.90
C PRO A 110 16.32 -4.95 -15.26
N ILE A 111 16.61 -6.02 -14.53
CA ILE A 111 17.67 -6.98 -14.88
C ILE A 111 17.04 -8.27 -15.42
N THR A 112 17.67 -8.89 -16.42
CA THR A 112 17.19 -10.15 -16.98
C THR A 112 17.91 -11.32 -16.33
N MET A 113 17.16 -12.29 -15.81
CA MET A 113 17.73 -13.52 -15.24
C MET A 113 16.75 -14.69 -15.27
N LYS A 114 17.26 -15.89 -15.01
CA LYS A 114 16.46 -17.09 -14.79
C LYS A 114 16.35 -17.38 -13.28
N PRO A 115 15.40 -18.22 -12.85
CA PRO A 115 15.40 -18.73 -11.49
C PRO A 115 16.73 -19.42 -11.16
N ASP A 116 17.34 -19.02 -10.04
CA ASP A 116 18.67 -19.47 -9.59
C ASP A 116 18.72 -19.43 -8.06
N THR A 117 19.42 -20.40 -7.48
CA THR A 117 19.73 -20.47 -6.05
C THR A 117 20.61 -19.31 -5.57
N LYS A 118 21.40 -18.69 -6.45
CA LYS A 118 22.29 -17.57 -6.11
C LYS A 118 21.49 -16.33 -5.71
N SER A 119 21.80 -15.82 -4.52
CA SER A 119 21.26 -14.54 -4.04
C SER A 119 21.78 -13.37 -4.87
N ILE A 120 20.89 -12.44 -5.20
CA ILE A 120 21.23 -11.21 -5.92
C ILE A 120 21.01 -9.96 -5.06
N THR A 121 21.57 -8.84 -5.49
CA THR A 121 21.26 -7.52 -4.93
C THR A 121 20.59 -6.68 -6.00
N LEU A 122 19.33 -6.29 -5.75
CA LEU A 122 18.61 -5.34 -6.59
C LEU A 122 18.87 -3.93 -6.07
N ARG A 123 19.32 -3.03 -6.95
CA ARG A 123 19.58 -1.63 -6.64
C ARG A 123 18.28 -0.84 -6.81
N ALA A 124 17.85 -0.17 -5.74
CA ALA A 124 16.72 0.74 -5.78
C ALA A 124 17.21 2.20 -5.77
N THR A 125 16.45 3.08 -6.41
CA THR A 125 16.80 4.51 -6.51
C THR A 125 15.72 5.32 -5.82
N THR A 126 16.12 6.13 -4.83
CA THR A 126 15.21 7.06 -4.17
C THR A 126 14.76 8.15 -5.13
N ALA A 127 13.48 8.50 -5.10
CA ALA A 127 12.98 9.64 -5.85
C ALA A 127 13.65 10.93 -5.34
N LYS A 128 14.12 11.77 -6.26
CA LYS A 128 14.80 13.03 -5.95
C LYS A 128 13.80 14.15 -5.69
N THR A 129 12.57 14.00 -6.21
CA THR A 129 11.52 15.00 -6.07
C THR A 129 10.18 14.36 -5.65
N PRO A 130 9.28 15.12 -5.01
CA PRO A 130 7.91 14.67 -4.76
C PRO A 130 7.17 14.26 -6.05
N GLN A 131 7.47 14.92 -7.18
CA GLN A 131 6.85 14.64 -8.48
C GLN A 131 7.25 13.27 -9.04
N GLU A 132 8.52 12.87 -8.85
CA GLU A 132 9.01 11.53 -9.17
C GLU A 132 8.35 10.48 -8.27
N ALA A 133 8.34 10.70 -6.95
CA ALA A 133 7.72 9.77 -6.00
C ALA A 133 6.21 9.57 -6.28
N ALA A 134 5.52 10.67 -6.63
CA ALA A 134 4.11 10.67 -6.99
C ALA A 134 3.76 9.79 -8.20
N GLN A 135 4.74 9.39 -9.03
CA GLN A 135 4.50 8.46 -10.14
C GLN A 135 4.20 7.03 -9.67
N VAL A 136 4.65 6.66 -8.47
CA VAL A 136 4.52 5.31 -7.92
C VAL A 136 3.37 5.19 -6.92
N TYR A 137 2.95 6.30 -6.31
CA TYR A 137 1.88 6.29 -5.31
C TYR A 137 0.56 5.75 -5.85
N PRO A 138 -0.14 4.93 -5.05
CA PRO A 138 -1.37 4.27 -5.47
C PRO A 138 -2.54 5.25 -5.38
N GLY A 139 -3.66 4.91 -6.01
CA GLY A 139 -4.84 5.79 -5.99
C GLY A 139 -5.37 6.12 -4.59
N ASN A 140 -5.25 5.20 -3.63
CA ASN A 140 -5.67 5.42 -2.24
C ASN A 140 -4.80 6.43 -1.49
N TYR A 141 -3.53 6.63 -1.87
CA TYR A 141 -2.72 7.70 -1.30
C TYR A 141 -3.33 9.07 -1.63
N TRP A 142 -3.78 9.26 -2.87
CA TRP A 142 -4.44 10.49 -3.27
C TRP A 142 -5.78 10.71 -2.55
N LEU A 143 -6.53 9.64 -2.30
CA LEU A 143 -7.73 9.71 -1.48
C LEU A 143 -7.41 10.12 -0.03
N SER A 144 -6.27 9.67 0.53
CA SER A 144 -5.86 10.07 1.89
C SER A 144 -5.45 11.54 2.02
N LEU A 145 -5.09 12.19 0.90
CA LEU A 145 -4.78 13.62 0.87
C LEU A 145 -6.03 14.49 0.67
N MET A 146 -7.16 13.89 0.28
CA MET A 146 -8.39 14.63 -0.01
C MET A 146 -9.13 14.96 1.28
N ALA A 147 -9.42 16.24 1.48
CA ALA A 147 -10.33 16.70 2.52
C ALA A 147 -11.76 16.79 1.96
N PRO A 148 -12.74 16.03 2.49
CA PRO A 148 -14.14 16.24 2.15
C PRO A 148 -14.60 17.66 2.55
N PRO A 149 -15.55 18.28 1.82
CA PRO A 149 -16.12 19.57 2.20
C PRO A 149 -16.70 19.53 3.62
N ASP A 150 -16.59 20.63 4.35
CA ASP A 150 -17.11 20.72 5.73
C ASP A 150 -18.62 20.44 5.77
N ARG A 151 -19.09 19.84 6.88
CA ARG A 151 -20.52 19.52 7.05
C ARG A 151 -21.41 20.76 7.00
N SER A 152 -20.90 21.93 7.37
CA SER A 152 -21.62 23.21 7.31
C SER A 152 -21.91 23.70 5.89
N LEU A 153 -21.28 23.11 4.86
CA LEU A 153 -21.55 23.43 3.45
C LEU A 153 -22.77 22.66 2.89
N PHE A 154 -23.49 21.91 3.72
CA PHE A 154 -24.63 21.10 3.30
C PHE A 154 -25.92 21.58 3.99
N PRO A 155 -27.06 21.66 3.28
CA PRO A 155 -27.24 21.31 1.87
C PRO A 155 -26.50 22.28 0.92
N GLY A 156 -26.04 21.76 -0.22
CA GLY A 156 -25.39 22.58 -1.24
C GLY A 156 -26.33 23.64 -1.81
N THR A 157 -25.79 24.76 -2.26
CA THR A 157 -26.57 25.90 -2.78
C THR A 157 -26.22 26.25 -4.23
N GLY A 158 -25.49 25.38 -4.93
CA GLY A 158 -25.10 25.54 -6.33
C GLY A 158 -23.93 26.49 -6.58
N ALA A 159 -23.56 26.64 -7.85
CA ALA A 159 -22.40 27.41 -8.30
C ALA A 159 -22.46 28.90 -7.93
N GLN A 160 -23.67 29.49 -7.87
CA GLN A 160 -23.89 30.88 -7.46
C GLN A 160 -23.90 31.07 -5.92
N GLY A 161 -23.78 29.99 -5.15
CA GLY A 161 -23.70 30.05 -3.69
C GLY A 161 -22.39 29.43 -3.18
N ASN A 162 -22.46 28.37 -2.38
CA ASN A 162 -21.29 27.74 -1.76
C ASN A 162 -20.51 26.78 -2.68
N GLY A 163 -20.87 26.68 -3.96
CA GLY A 163 -20.17 25.86 -4.95
C GLY A 163 -20.43 24.35 -4.84
N ILE A 164 -21.22 23.90 -3.86
CA ILE A 164 -21.66 22.51 -3.73
C ILE A 164 -23.01 22.36 -4.44
N GLY A 165 -23.17 21.35 -5.31
CA GLY A 165 -24.40 21.17 -6.08
C GLY A 165 -25.65 21.09 -5.21
N ALA A 166 -26.73 21.73 -5.65
CA ALA A 166 -27.98 21.84 -4.87
C ALA A 166 -28.62 20.47 -4.52
N GLY A 167 -28.30 19.42 -5.28
CA GLY A 167 -28.70 18.04 -4.98
C GLY A 167 -27.91 17.39 -3.84
N MET A 168 -26.77 17.94 -3.42
CA MET A 168 -25.95 17.42 -2.34
C MET A 168 -26.52 17.85 -0.98
N LEU A 169 -27.49 17.08 -0.48
CA LEU A 169 -28.18 17.39 0.78
C LEU A 169 -27.31 17.21 2.02
N THR A 170 -26.31 16.32 1.96
CA THR A 170 -25.42 16.00 3.09
C THR A 170 -24.00 15.71 2.61
N GLN A 171 -23.03 15.82 3.52
CA GLN A 171 -21.65 15.41 3.27
C GLN A 171 -21.56 13.93 2.84
N ASN A 172 -22.44 13.07 3.34
CA ASN A 172 -22.50 11.66 2.94
C ASN A 172 -22.95 11.48 1.48
N HIS A 173 -23.84 12.33 0.98
CA HIS A 173 -24.23 12.32 -0.43
C HIS A 173 -23.02 12.65 -1.32
N TRP A 174 -22.25 13.67 -0.94
CA TRP A 174 -21.01 14.04 -1.64
C TRP A 174 -19.96 12.93 -1.59
N ILE A 175 -19.73 12.30 -0.42
CA ILE A 175 -18.79 11.18 -0.28
C ILE A 175 -19.22 9.99 -1.15
N ASN A 176 -20.53 9.69 -1.18
CA ASN A 176 -21.07 8.62 -2.02
C ASN A 176 -20.85 8.93 -3.50
N GLN A 177 -21.12 10.16 -3.94
CA GLN A 177 -20.90 10.55 -5.34
C GLN A 177 -19.44 10.52 -5.75
N LEU A 178 -18.53 10.97 -4.89
CA LEU A 178 -17.10 10.81 -5.13
C LEU A 178 -16.72 9.32 -5.29
N LYS A 179 -17.11 8.47 -4.34
CA LYS A 179 -16.65 7.07 -4.29
C LYS A 179 -17.33 6.18 -5.34
N SER A 180 -18.65 6.26 -5.45
CA SER A 180 -19.47 5.40 -6.30
C SER A 180 -19.81 6.02 -7.65
N GLY A 181 -19.98 7.35 -7.71
CA GLY A 181 -20.32 8.06 -8.94
C GLY A 181 -19.11 8.32 -9.85
N CYS A 182 -17.97 8.72 -9.27
CA CYS A 182 -16.76 9.08 -10.02
C CYS A 182 -15.66 8.02 -9.92
N ASN A 183 -15.20 7.71 -8.69
CA ASN A 183 -14.00 6.91 -8.48
C ASN A 183 -14.17 5.43 -8.86
N PHE A 184 -15.40 4.97 -9.07
CA PHE A 184 -15.70 3.65 -9.62
C PHE A 184 -15.16 3.47 -11.04
N CYS A 185 -15.31 4.49 -11.91
CA CYS A 185 -14.78 4.47 -13.29
C CYS A 185 -13.46 5.23 -13.42
N HIS A 186 -13.24 6.23 -12.58
CA HIS A 186 -12.12 7.16 -12.69
C HIS A 186 -11.23 7.05 -11.46
N GLN A 187 -10.27 6.13 -11.49
CA GLN A 187 -9.31 6.02 -10.39
C GLN A 187 -8.60 7.37 -10.17
N LEU A 188 -8.77 7.93 -8.97
CA LEU A 188 -8.05 9.11 -8.53
C LEU A 188 -6.54 8.84 -8.51
N GLY A 189 -5.77 9.81 -9.00
CA GLY A 189 -4.31 9.80 -8.83
C GLY A 189 -3.52 8.97 -9.85
N ASN A 190 -4.19 8.29 -10.78
CA ASN A 190 -3.49 7.73 -11.94
C ASN A 190 -2.93 8.87 -12.84
N LYS A 191 -2.00 8.56 -13.73
CA LYS A 191 -1.36 9.60 -14.57
C LYS A 191 -2.37 10.39 -15.41
N LEU A 192 -3.40 9.71 -15.93
CA LEU A 192 -4.44 10.33 -16.76
C LEU A 192 -5.33 11.30 -15.98
N THR A 193 -5.54 11.08 -14.68
CA THR A 193 -6.29 11.99 -13.80
C THR A 193 -5.41 13.07 -13.18
N ARG A 194 -4.08 12.94 -13.23
CA ARG A 194 -3.13 13.95 -12.72
C ARG A 194 -2.67 14.98 -13.75
N ASN A 195 -2.74 14.69 -15.04
CA ASN A 195 -2.32 15.62 -16.09
C ASN A 195 -3.27 15.61 -17.29
N VAL A 196 -3.08 16.56 -18.21
CA VAL A 196 -3.87 16.72 -19.45
C VAL A 196 -3.05 16.57 -20.73
N ASP A 197 -1.82 16.05 -20.63
CA ASP A 197 -0.89 15.93 -21.76
C ASP A 197 -1.46 15.13 -22.93
N HIS A 198 -2.27 14.11 -22.65
CA HIS A 198 -2.90 13.31 -23.70
C HIS A 198 -3.94 14.10 -24.50
N VAL A 199 -4.57 15.11 -23.89
CA VAL A 199 -5.55 15.98 -24.57
C VAL A 199 -4.81 16.91 -25.52
N TYR A 200 -3.75 17.58 -25.06
CA TYR A 200 -2.93 18.43 -25.93
C TYR A 200 -2.31 17.67 -27.10
N LYS A 201 -1.93 16.40 -26.88
CA LYS A 201 -1.42 15.54 -27.96
C LYS A 201 -2.50 15.15 -28.97
N ALA A 202 -3.75 15.04 -28.52
CA ALA A 202 -4.87 14.63 -29.37
C ALA A 202 -5.52 15.81 -30.11
N ASP A 203 -5.43 17.03 -29.56
CA ASP A 203 -6.06 18.23 -30.10
C ASP A 203 -5.12 19.43 -29.97
N THR A 204 -4.55 19.85 -31.10
CA THR A 204 -3.59 20.97 -31.16
C THR A 204 -4.24 22.34 -30.99
N ASN A 205 -5.58 22.44 -31.01
CA ASN A 205 -6.30 23.69 -30.81
C ASN A 205 -6.60 23.99 -29.33
N VAL A 206 -6.29 23.05 -28.44
CA VAL A 206 -6.43 23.21 -27.00
C VAL A 206 -5.13 23.79 -26.45
N HIS A 207 -5.21 24.95 -25.80
CA HIS A 207 -4.02 25.71 -25.39
C HIS A 207 -3.92 25.90 -23.87
N THR A 208 -5.04 25.76 -23.16
CA THR A 208 -5.09 25.94 -21.71
C THR A 208 -5.47 24.64 -20.97
N SER A 209 -5.09 24.55 -19.70
CA SER A 209 -5.45 23.41 -18.85
C SER A 209 -6.95 23.31 -18.62
N THR A 210 -7.65 24.44 -18.57
CA THR A 210 -9.11 24.50 -18.46
C THR A 210 -9.76 23.94 -19.72
N GLU A 211 -9.41 24.42 -20.91
CA GLU A 211 -9.93 23.87 -22.17
C GLU A 211 -9.65 22.37 -22.30
N ALA A 212 -8.46 21.92 -21.88
CA ALA A 212 -8.10 20.52 -21.93
C ALA A 212 -8.93 19.66 -20.96
N TRP A 213 -9.25 20.21 -19.80
CA TRP A 213 -10.14 19.56 -18.84
C TRP A 213 -11.57 19.47 -19.35
N GLU A 214 -12.13 20.57 -19.87
CA GLU A 214 -13.47 20.59 -20.47
C GLU A 214 -13.56 19.60 -21.64
N ARG A 215 -12.58 19.63 -22.55
CA ARG A 215 -12.51 18.70 -23.69
C ARG A 215 -12.53 17.24 -23.26
N ARG A 216 -11.87 16.91 -22.14
CA ARG A 216 -11.87 15.56 -21.56
C ARG A 216 -13.25 15.19 -21.02
N LEU A 217 -13.91 16.09 -20.30
CA LEU A 217 -15.23 15.81 -19.70
C LEU A 217 -16.29 15.54 -20.77
N HIS A 218 -16.19 16.17 -21.94
CA HIS A 218 -17.01 15.87 -23.12
C HIS A 218 -16.69 14.52 -23.79
N GLY A 219 -15.64 13.82 -23.36
CA GLY A 219 -15.18 12.56 -23.95
C GLY A 219 -15.77 11.30 -23.32
N GLY A 220 -15.76 10.21 -24.09
CA GLY A 220 -16.13 8.88 -23.60
C GLY A 220 -17.64 8.62 -23.48
N VAL A 221 -18.00 7.47 -22.91
CA VAL A 221 -19.38 6.95 -22.93
C VAL A 221 -20.38 7.83 -22.18
N ARG A 222 -19.92 8.55 -21.14
CA ARG A 222 -20.78 9.44 -20.35
C ARG A 222 -20.82 10.88 -20.89
N GLY A 223 -19.76 11.34 -21.57
CA GLY A 223 -19.66 12.69 -22.13
C GLY A 223 -20.19 13.77 -21.18
N ASP A 224 -21.03 14.65 -21.70
CA ASP A 224 -21.64 15.79 -20.99
C ASP A 224 -22.39 15.40 -19.71
N SER A 225 -22.78 14.13 -19.55
CA SER A 225 -23.38 13.65 -18.29
C SER A 225 -22.40 13.69 -17.11
N MET A 226 -21.11 13.94 -17.34
CA MET A 226 -20.13 14.21 -16.29
C MET A 226 -20.44 15.49 -15.49
N TYR A 227 -21.13 16.47 -16.08
CA TYR A 227 -21.48 17.73 -15.41
C TYR A 227 -22.69 17.62 -14.50
N SER A 228 -23.53 16.60 -14.67
CA SER A 228 -24.77 16.45 -13.87
C SER A 228 -24.56 15.71 -12.55
N THR A 229 -23.34 15.26 -12.26
CA THR A 229 -23.03 14.38 -11.12
C THR A 229 -22.58 15.07 -9.83
N LEU A 230 -22.30 16.38 -9.83
CA LEU A 230 -21.76 17.13 -8.67
C LEU A 230 -22.56 18.39 -8.31
#